data_AF-A0A3N2HMV1-F1
#
_entry.id   AF-A0A3N2HMV1-F1
#
_cell.length_a   1.000
_cell.length_b   1.000
_cell.length_c   1.000
_cell.angle_alpha   90.00
_cell.angle_beta   90.00
_cell.angle_gamma   90.00
#
_symmetry.space_group_name_H-M   'P 1'
#
loop_
_entity.id
_entity.type
_entity.pdbx_description
1 polymer ?
#
loop_
_entity_poly.entity_id
_entity_poly.type
_entity_poly.pdbx_seq_one_letter_code
_entity_poly.pdbx_strand_id
1 'polypeptide(L)'
;MSAPSGDAAIGDVAVGTEPAGDAGGAGPVEGAGIRDRIDSGYGRLSPREQRAADFILDHLDDLAVYTATEIAERSGVSKATVSRLFRRLGFTDAQEVRDQARASRSRGVPVGPTRASGGLADHAEAERRNLDLMLSGLADGRLERAAALVAVAERVVVAGFRNSYPVALHLRQQLIQARDDVRVAPQPGQSIGEELVGLGARDVVVLVGFRRRPAGFAGVLSSLAARGVPVVLIADPSLRGVEVTVRLDCPVETPAPFDSYAGAMSLVALLAGAVLTETVTAGRPRAGRSRVAEITELYAELSELE
;
A
#
# COMPACT_ATOMS: atom_id res chain seq x y z
N MET A 1 11.28 -62.24 -5.73
CA MET A 1 10.61 -61.83 -6.98
C MET A 1 9.75 -60.62 -6.66
N SER A 2 9.86 -59.43 -7.23
CA SER A 2 10.90 -58.67 -7.91
C SER A 2 10.34 -57.24 -7.89
N ALA A 3 11.12 -56.28 -7.42
CA ALA A 3 10.83 -54.87 -7.63
C ALA A 3 11.14 -54.49 -9.09
N PRO A 4 10.54 -53.44 -9.65
CA PRO A 4 11.16 -52.72 -10.75
C PRO A 4 11.68 -51.37 -10.25
N SER A 5 13.00 -51.26 -10.27
CA SER A 5 13.80 -50.04 -10.32
C SER A 5 13.63 -49.36 -11.68
N GLY A 6 13.31 -48.07 -11.69
CA GLY A 6 13.26 -47.22 -12.88
C GLY A 6 14.15 -46.01 -12.66
N ASP A 7 15.43 -46.18 -12.98
CA ASP A 7 16.48 -45.18 -12.96
C ASP A 7 16.33 -44.33 -14.25
N ALA A 8 16.06 -43.04 -14.10
CA ALA A 8 15.91 -42.11 -15.23
C ALA A 8 17.11 -41.17 -15.27
N ALA A 9 17.91 -41.37 -16.30
CA ALA A 9 19.17 -40.71 -16.59
C ALA A 9 19.11 -39.18 -16.54
N ILE A 10 20.11 -38.60 -15.87
CA ILE A 10 20.46 -37.19 -15.89
C ILE A 10 21.13 -36.91 -17.23
N GLY A 11 20.40 -36.23 -18.12
CA GLY A 11 20.90 -35.76 -19.41
C GLY A 11 21.77 -34.52 -19.25
N ASP A 12 23.02 -34.67 -19.64
CA ASP A 12 24.06 -33.65 -19.78
C ASP A 12 23.64 -32.59 -20.80
N VAL A 13 23.51 -31.32 -20.37
CA VAL A 13 23.20 -30.19 -21.27
C VAL A 13 24.49 -29.43 -21.54
N ALA A 14 24.93 -29.56 -22.79
CA ALA A 14 26.11 -28.95 -23.36
C ALA A 14 26.17 -27.43 -23.14
N VAL A 15 27.34 -26.98 -22.68
CA VAL A 15 27.79 -25.58 -22.64
C VAL A 15 27.96 -25.09 -24.08
N GLY A 16 26.95 -24.38 -24.58
CA GLY A 16 27.02 -23.64 -25.84
C GLY A 16 27.78 -22.33 -25.65
N THR A 17 28.90 -22.21 -26.33
CA THR A 17 29.68 -20.99 -26.51
C THR A 17 28.88 -19.92 -27.27
N GLU A 18 28.60 -18.78 -26.64
CA GLU A 18 28.06 -17.60 -27.33
C GLU A 18 29.15 -16.91 -28.16
N PRO A 19 28.87 -16.53 -29.42
CA PRO A 19 29.78 -15.71 -30.21
C PRO A 19 29.64 -14.23 -29.83
N ALA A 20 30.77 -13.54 -29.76
CA ALA A 20 30.83 -12.09 -29.74
C ALA A 20 30.17 -11.52 -31.00
N GLY A 21 29.11 -10.72 -30.84
CA GLY A 21 28.34 -10.15 -31.94
C GLY A 21 27.82 -8.74 -31.62
N ASP A 22 28.54 -7.76 -32.16
CA ASP A 22 28.08 -6.47 -32.68
C ASP A 22 27.38 -5.45 -31.75
N ALA A 23 28.12 -4.37 -31.46
CA ALA A 23 27.62 -3.12 -30.89
C ALA A 23 26.93 -2.29 -32.00
N GLY A 24 25.65 -2.55 -32.24
CA GLY A 24 24.89 -1.88 -33.29
C GLY A 24 23.41 -1.65 -32.95
N GLY A 25 23.09 -0.52 -32.32
CA GLY A 25 21.81 0.19 -32.56
C GLY A 25 20.53 -0.35 -31.91
N ALA A 26 20.43 -0.39 -30.57
CA ALA A 26 19.13 -0.44 -29.91
C ALA A 26 18.45 0.95 -29.98
N GLY A 27 17.32 1.04 -30.68
CA GLY A 27 16.36 2.13 -30.49
C GLY A 27 15.68 2.01 -29.11
N PRO A 28 14.93 3.03 -28.66
CA PRO A 28 14.29 2.99 -27.34
C PRO A 28 13.37 1.77 -27.24
N VAL A 29 13.55 0.96 -26.19
CA VAL A 29 12.69 -0.18 -25.91
C VAL A 29 11.32 0.34 -25.45
N GLU A 30 10.27 0.05 -26.22
CA GLU A 30 8.90 0.44 -25.87
C GLU A 30 8.52 -0.13 -24.50
N GLY A 31 8.12 0.75 -23.57
CA GLY A 31 7.80 0.41 -22.17
C GLY A 31 8.93 0.60 -21.14
N ALA A 32 10.17 0.89 -21.56
CA ALA A 32 11.28 1.13 -20.64
C ALA A 32 11.14 2.44 -19.85
N GLY A 33 11.59 2.45 -18.60
CA GLY A 33 11.56 3.62 -17.71
C GLY A 33 12.51 4.71 -18.17
N ILE A 34 12.28 5.96 -17.77
CA ILE A 34 13.16 7.08 -18.16
C ILE A 34 14.64 6.85 -17.82
N ARG A 35 14.97 6.14 -16.72
CA ARG A 35 16.35 5.72 -16.40
C ARG A 35 16.95 4.86 -17.52
N ASP A 36 16.30 3.75 -17.86
CA ASP A 36 16.78 2.80 -18.88
C ASP A 36 16.99 3.46 -20.25
N ARG A 37 16.12 4.43 -20.59
CA ARG A 37 16.21 5.20 -21.84
C ARG A 37 17.36 6.21 -21.82
N ILE A 38 17.67 6.80 -20.66
CA ILE A 38 18.84 7.66 -20.50
C ILE A 38 20.10 6.81 -20.63
N ASP A 39 20.20 5.70 -19.90
CA ASP A 39 21.40 4.85 -19.88
C ASP A 39 21.73 4.29 -21.28
N SER A 40 20.71 3.85 -22.03
CA SER A 40 20.88 3.38 -23.42
C SER A 40 21.17 4.49 -24.43
N GLY A 41 20.79 5.73 -24.14
CA GLY A 41 20.90 6.89 -25.04
C GLY A 41 22.01 7.88 -24.71
N TYR A 42 22.68 7.73 -23.55
CA TYR A 42 23.51 8.77 -22.94
C TYR A 42 24.67 9.23 -23.82
N GLY A 43 25.40 8.26 -24.40
CA GLY A 43 26.55 8.54 -25.27
C GLY A 43 26.23 9.32 -26.54
N ARG A 44 24.95 9.40 -26.93
CA ARG A 44 24.51 10.17 -28.09
C ARG A 44 24.07 11.60 -27.72
N LEU A 45 23.95 11.92 -26.42
CA LEU A 45 23.41 13.20 -25.94
C LEU A 45 24.40 14.35 -26.16
N SER A 46 23.90 15.53 -26.50
CA SER A 46 24.76 16.73 -26.52
C SER A 46 25.20 17.09 -25.08
N PRO A 47 26.29 17.86 -24.88
CA PRO A 47 26.75 18.22 -23.54
C PRO A 47 25.69 18.93 -22.67
N ARG A 48 24.76 19.66 -23.30
CA ARG A 48 23.65 20.30 -22.57
C ARG A 48 22.52 19.31 -22.24
N GLU A 49 22.29 18.30 -23.09
CA GLU A 49 21.34 17.23 -22.81
C GLU A 49 21.89 16.25 -21.77
N GLN A 50 23.20 15.98 -21.77
CA GLN A 50 23.87 15.20 -20.73
C GLN A 50 23.69 15.84 -19.36
N ARG A 51 23.95 17.15 -19.23
CA ARG A 51 23.71 17.85 -17.95
C ARG A 51 22.27 17.75 -17.45
N ALA A 52 21.29 17.82 -18.34
CA ALA A 52 19.89 17.64 -17.98
C ALA A 52 19.57 16.18 -17.64
N ALA A 53 20.18 15.22 -18.34
CA ALA A 53 20.04 13.80 -18.08
C ALA A 53 20.69 13.39 -16.75
N ASP A 54 21.88 13.88 -16.44
CA ASP A 54 22.57 13.70 -15.16
C ASP A 54 21.70 14.21 -14.01
N PHE A 55 21.19 15.43 -14.15
CA PHE A 55 20.25 15.99 -13.18
C PHE A 55 18.99 15.11 -13.02
N ILE A 56 18.42 14.62 -14.13
CA ILE A 56 17.26 13.72 -14.06
C ILE A 56 17.64 12.41 -13.36
N LEU A 57 18.79 11.80 -13.64
CA LEU A 57 19.26 10.57 -13.01
C LEU A 57 19.48 10.76 -11.50
N ASP A 58 20.05 11.89 -11.10
CA ASP A 58 20.29 12.28 -9.71
C ASP A 58 18.99 12.63 -8.94
N HIS A 59 17.91 12.89 -9.67
CA HIS A 59 16.61 13.33 -9.12
C HIS A 59 15.41 12.56 -9.70
N LEU A 60 15.64 11.31 -10.13
CA LEU A 60 14.65 10.44 -10.78
C LEU A 60 13.37 10.31 -9.96
N ASP A 61 13.54 10.33 -8.64
CA ASP A 61 12.53 10.08 -7.63
C ASP A 61 11.58 11.27 -7.41
N ASP A 62 12.05 12.46 -7.79
CA ASP A 62 11.34 13.74 -7.69
C ASP A 62 10.76 14.18 -9.02
N LEU A 63 11.01 13.42 -10.09
CA LEU A 63 10.56 13.76 -11.42
C LEU A 63 9.03 13.84 -11.54
N ALA A 64 8.30 13.15 -10.66
CA ALA A 64 6.84 13.21 -10.56
C ALA A 64 6.30 14.58 -10.15
N VAL A 65 7.13 15.42 -9.52
CA VAL A 65 6.75 16.76 -9.02
C VAL A 65 7.43 17.90 -9.78
N TYR A 66 8.58 17.67 -10.42
CA TYR A 66 9.24 18.71 -11.21
C TYR A 66 8.55 18.98 -12.56
N THR A 67 8.39 20.26 -12.86
CA THR A 67 8.06 20.76 -14.19
C THR A 67 9.30 20.83 -15.09
N ALA A 68 9.11 20.82 -16.41
CA ALA A 68 10.21 21.02 -17.36
C ALA A 68 10.96 22.36 -17.18
N THR A 69 10.29 23.36 -16.59
CA THR A 69 10.92 24.64 -16.24
C THR A 69 11.86 24.47 -15.05
N GLU A 70 11.42 23.82 -13.97
CA GLU A 70 12.26 23.59 -12.78
C GLU A 70 13.46 22.70 -13.07
N ILE A 71 13.29 21.67 -13.93
CA ILE A 71 14.42 20.84 -14.40
C ILE A 71 15.44 21.71 -15.13
N ALA A 72 14.98 22.62 -16.00
CA ALA A 72 15.85 23.50 -16.78
C ALA A 72 16.65 24.45 -15.89
N GLU A 73 15.98 25.12 -14.95
CA GLU A 73 16.60 26.04 -14.00
C GLU A 73 17.66 25.33 -13.16
N ARG A 74 17.34 24.15 -12.62
CA ARG A 74 18.22 23.42 -11.70
C ARG A 74 19.38 22.70 -12.37
N SER A 75 19.22 22.27 -13.63
CA SER A 75 20.31 21.69 -14.43
C SER A 75 21.14 22.73 -15.18
N GLY A 76 20.78 24.02 -15.09
CA GLY A 76 21.51 25.11 -15.76
C GLY A 76 21.37 25.08 -17.29
N VAL A 77 20.24 24.60 -17.80
CA VAL A 77 19.95 24.53 -19.24
C VAL A 77 18.64 25.25 -19.58
N SER A 78 18.35 25.38 -20.88
CA SER A 78 17.09 25.96 -21.32
C SER A 78 15.94 24.96 -21.24
N LYS A 79 14.71 25.44 -21.02
CA LYS A 79 13.48 24.62 -21.12
C LYS A 79 13.36 23.89 -22.47
N ALA A 80 13.84 24.53 -23.55
CA ALA A 80 13.90 23.94 -24.88
C ALA A 80 14.90 22.78 -24.98
N THR A 81 15.94 22.75 -24.15
CA THR A 81 16.87 21.62 -24.03
C THR A 81 16.20 20.44 -23.34
N VAL A 82 15.50 20.68 -22.23
CA VAL A 82 14.76 19.63 -21.49
C VAL A 82 13.66 19.02 -22.36
N SER A 83 12.89 19.83 -23.09
CA SER A 83 11.86 19.31 -24.01
C SER A 83 12.45 18.49 -25.16
N ARG A 84 13.62 18.87 -25.68
CA ARG A 84 14.33 18.09 -26.71
C ARG A 84 14.83 16.76 -26.16
N LEU A 85 15.41 16.77 -24.96
CA LEU A 85 15.84 15.55 -24.27
C LEU A 85 14.71 14.54 -24.15
N PHE A 86 13.53 14.94 -23.63
CA PHE A 86 12.39 14.03 -23.48
C PHE A 86 11.92 13.42 -24.81
N ARG A 87 11.79 14.23 -25.87
CA ARG A 87 11.45 13.71 -27.20
C ARG A 87 12.48 12.73 -27.72
N ARG A 88 13.77 12.99 -27.48
CA ARG A 88 14.87 12.13 -27.92
C ARG A 88 14.93 10.80 -27.16
N LEU A 89 14.48 10.80 -25.91
CA LEU A 89 14.26 9.61 -25.09
C LEU A 89 12.93 8.90 -25.41
N GLY A 90 12.20 9.33 -26.45
CA GLY A 90 10.96 8.70 -26.89
C GLY A 90 9.74 9.00 -26.02
N PHE A 91 9.74 10.12 -25.30
CA PHE A 91 8.56 10.65 -24.63
C PHE A 91 7.90 11.73 -25.48
N THR A 92 6.58 11.75 -25.51
CA THR A 92 5.77 12.73 -26.25
C THR A 92 5.97 14.12 -25.66
N ASP A 93 5.96 14.22 -24.33
CA ASP A 93 6.15 15.47 -23.60
C ASP A 93 6.62 15.24 -22.15
N ALA A 94 6.75 16.33 -21.40
CA ALA A 94 7.09 16.29 -19.98
C ALA A 94 5.94 15.80 -19.08
N GLN A 95 4.72 15.67 -19.61
CA GLN A 95 3.57 15.14 -18.88
C GLN A 95 3.64 13.61 -18.84
N GLU A 96 3.97 12.95 -19.96
CA GLU A 96 4.17 11.50 -20.04
C GLU A 96 5.25 11.01 -19.06
N VAL A 97 6.37 11.74 -18.96
CA VAL A 97 7.45 11.46 -18.01
C VAL A 97 6.98 11.56 -16.55
N ARG A 98 6.17 12.58 -16.23
CA ARG A 98 5.59 12.77 -14.89
C ARG A 98 4.61 11.65 -14.55
N ASP A 99 3.78 11.24 -15.51
CA ASP A 99 2.81 10.18 -15.30
C ASP A 99 3.48 8.81 -15.13
N GLN A 100 4.58 8.55 -15.84
CA GLN A 100 5.42 7.37 -15.63
C GLN A 100 6.11 7.39 -14.25
N ALA A 101 6.65 8.54 -13.82
CA ALA A 101 7.27 8.69 -12.49
C ALA A 101 6.25 8.51 -11.35
N ARG A 102 5.02 9.01 -11.52
CA ARG A 102 3.89 8.77 -10.59
C ARG A 102 3.50 7.29 -10.55
N ALA A 103 3.49 6.61 -11.69
CA ALA A 103 3.25 5.17 -11.76
C ALA A 103 4.37 4.35 -11.09
N SER A 104 5.61 4.82 -11.08
CA SER A 104 6.71 4.18 -10.33
C SER A 104 6.56 4.37 -8.82
N ARG A 105 6.10 5.54 -8.34
CA ARG A 105 5.72 5.72 -6.92
C ARG A 105 4.57 4.82 -6.49
N SER A 106 3.58 4.60 -7.35
CA SER A 106 2.45 3.71 -7.07
C SER A 106 2.87 2.23 -6.97
N ARG A 107 3.96 1.82 -7.64
CA ARG A 107 4.59 0.47 -7.53
C ARG A 107 5.42 0.26 -6.26
N GLY A 108 5.71 1.32 -5.51
CA GLY A 108 6.09 1.17 -4.12
C GLY A 108 7.56 0.89 -3.80
N VAL A 109 8.47 1.38 -4.62
CA VAL A 109 9.86 1.56 -4.19
C VAL A 109 9.89 2.76 -3.24
N PRO A 110 10.44 2.65 -2.02
CA PRO A 110 10.76 3.81 -1.19
C PRO A 110 11.88 4.56 -1.89
N VAL A 111 11.51 5.52 -2.72
CA VAL A 111 12.44 6.44 -3.36
C VAL A 111 12.17 7.80 -2.76
N GLY A 112 13.12 8.23 -1.95
CA GLY A 112 13.09 9.52 -1.27
C GLY A 112 13.71 10.59 -2.16
N PRO A 113 13.39 11.86 -1.92
CA PRO A 113 14.11 12.92 -2.60
C PRO A 113 15.60 12.83 -2.21
N THR A 114 16.52 12.99 -3.17
CA THR A 114 17.99 12.92 -2.93
C THR A 114 18.52 14.06 -2.05
N ARG A 115 17.66 15.00 -1.69
CA ARG A 115 17.78 15.91 -0.53
C ARG A 115 16.42 15.99 0.14
N ALA A 116 16.36 16.12 1.46
CA ALA A 116 15.11 16.30 2.21
C ALA A 116 14.29 17.51 1.68
N SER A 117 13.52 17.33 0.62
CA SER A 117 12.51 18.29 0.16
C SER A 117 11.25 18.01 0.97
N GLY A 118 11.25 18.57 2.17
CA GLY A 118 10.22 18.36 3.16
C GLY A 118 10.82 18.57 4.54
N GLY A 119 10.93 19.82 4.98
CA GLY A 119 11.30 20.08 6.36
C GLY A 119 10.25 19.50 7.31
N LEU A 120 10.52 19.49 8.62
CA LEU A 120 9.52 19.06 9.62
C LEU A 120 8.17 19.79 9.46
N ALA A 121 8.19 21.04 8.98
CA ALA A 121 7.00 21.82 8.67
C ALA A 121 6.17 21.22 7.53
N ASP A 122 6.80 20.82 6.42
CA ASP A 122 6.10 20.22 5.27
C ASP A 122 5.53 18.84 5.62
N HIS A 123 6.27 18.07 6.43
CA HIS A 123 5.79 16.81 6.97
C HIS A 123 4.57 17.04 7.87
N ALA A 124 4.68 17.93 8.87
CA ALA A 124 3.57 18.24 9.77
C ALA A 124 2.32 18.73 9.03
N GLU A 125 2.49 19.53 7.98
CA GLU A 125 1.39 19.98 7.15
C GLU A 125 0.77 18.82 6.35
N ALA A 126 1.57 17.89 5.83
CA ALA A 126 1.05 16.68 5.19
C ALA A 126 0.26 15.80 6.18
N GLU A 127 0.75 15.62 7.40
CA GLU A 127 0.05 14.87 8.44
C GLU A 127 -1.30 15.51 8.78
N ARG A 128 -1.34 16.82 8.99
CA ARG A 128 -2.57 17.58 9.27
C ARG A 128 -3.59 17.43 8.14
N ARG A 129 -3.16 17.64 6.88
CA ARG A 129 -4.04 17.48 5.72
C ARG A 129 -4.61 16.06 5.60
N ASN A 130 -3.79 15.02 5.83
CA ASN A 130 -4.27 13.64 5.76
C ASN A 130 -5.31 13.35 6.83
N LEU A 131 -5.09 13.83 8.06
CA LEU A 131 -6.06 13.72 9.15
C LEU A 131 -7.35 14.45 8.83
N ASP A 132 -7.28 15.70 8.38
CA ASP A 132 -8.45 16.52 8.04
C ASP A 132 -9.28 15.88 6.92
N LEU A 133 -8.63 15.36 5.88
CA LEU A 133 -9.29 14.67 4.77
C LEU A 133 -9.97 13.37 5.22
N MET A 134 -9.28 12.58 6.06
CA MET A 134 -9.84 11.35 6.62
C MET A 134 -11.08 11.67 7.48
N LEU A 135 -10.96 12.59 8.43
CA LEU A 135 -12.05 12.97 9.34
C LEU A 135 -13.25 13.55 8.60
N SER A 136 -13.01 14.45 7.63
CA SER A 136 -14.07 15.04 6.81
C SER A 136 -14.80 13.99 5.98
N GLY A 137 -14.08 12.94 5.54
CA GLY A 137 -14.68 11.81 4.86
C GLY A 137 -15.71 11.07 5.73
N LEU A 138 -15.46 10.92 7.03
CA LEU A 138 -16.32 10.14 7.91
C LEU A 138 -17.66 10.80 8.28
N ALA A 139 -17.88 12.06 7.90
CA ALA A 139 -19.08 12.83 8.26
C ALA A 139 -20.40 12.30 7.67
N ASP A 140 -20.35 11.32 6.78
CA ASP A 140 -21.51 10.71 6.08
C ASP A 140 -22.11 9.49 6.80
N GLY A 141 -21.74 9.27 8.06
CA GLY A 141 -22.26 8.18 8.87
C GLY A 141 -21.60 6.82 8.59
N ARG A 142 -20.56 6.77 7.75
CA ARG A 142 -19.92 5.50 7.36
C ARG A 142 -19.16 4.85 8.51
N LEU A 143 -18.64 5.64 9.45
CA LEU A 143 -17.94 5.13 10.64
C LEU A 143 -18.91 4.33 11.51
N GLU A 144 -20.10 4.89 11.74
CA GLU A 144 -21.17 4.30 12.53
C GLU A 144 -21.69 3.03 11.87
N ARG A 145 -21.88 3.04 10.54
CA ARG A 145 -22.23 1.82 9.79
C ARG A 145 -21.17 0.73 9.92
N ALA A 146 -19.88 1.09 9.79
CA ALA A 146 -18.79 0.14 9.99
C ALA A 146 -18.78 -0.41 11.42
N ALA A 147 -18.94 0.45 12.42
CA ALA A 147 -18.97 0.07 13.82
C ALA A 147 -20.15 -0.87 14.13
N ALA A 148 -21.34 -0.59 13.61
CA ALA A 148 -22.52 -1.44 13.79
C ALA A 148 -22.30 -2.84 13.21
N LEU A 149 -21.76 -2.95 11.98
CA LEU A 149 -21.40 -4.24 11.37
C LEU A 149 -20.42 -5.01 12.26
N VAL A 150 -19.34 -4.33 12.70
CA VAL A 150 -18.30 -4.93 13.53
C VAL A 150 -18.82 -5.24 14.94
N ALA A 151 -19.82 -4.54 15.49
CA ALA A 151 -20.37 -4.83 16.81
C ALA A 151 -21.24 -6.10 16.82
N VAL A 152 -22.01 -6.33 15.76
CA VAL A 152 -23.00 -7.44 15.71
C VAL A 152 -22.52 -8.70 15.03
N ALA A 153 -21.36 -8.69 14.36
CA ALA A 153 -20.82 -9.87 13.68
C ALA A 153 -20.56 -11.04 14.66
N GLU A 154 -20.76 -12.28 14.19
CA GLU A 154 -20.37 -13.50 14.93
C GLU A 154 -18.85 -13.53 15.09
N ARG A 155 -18.09 -13.48 13.99
CA ARG A 155 -16.63 -13.41 13.99
C ARG A 155 -16.13 -12.14 13.32
N VAL A 156 -15.07 -11.54 13.84
CA VAL A 156 -14.36 -10.43 13.19
C VAL A 156 -12.95 -10.85 12.83
N VAL A 157 -12.64 -10.71 11.54
CA VAL A 157 -11.28 -10.92 11.03
C VAL A 157 -10.74 -9.58 10.56
N VAL A 158 -9.68 -9.10 11.21
CA VAL A 158 -8.96 -7.91 10.76
C VAL A 158 -7.81 -8.35 9.87
N ALA A 159 -7.96 -8.14 8.56
CA ALA A 159 -7.02 -8.61 7.57
C ALA A 159 -6.13 -7.47 7.08
N GLY A 160 -4.82 -7.68 7.00
CA GLY A 160 -3.89 -6.70 6.45
C GLY A 160 -2.62 -7.36 5.94
N PHE A 161 -2.02 -6.82 4.88
CA PHE A 161 -0.80 -7.36 4.28
C PHE A 161 0.32 -6.32 4.26
N ARG A 162 1.56 -6.77 4.43
CA ARG A 162 2.76 -5.90 4.43
C ARG A 162 2.56 -4.73 5.40
N ASN A 163 2.72 -3.49 4.96
CA ASN A 163 2.55 -2.30 5.80
C ASN A 163 1.12 -2.08 6.31
N SER A 164 0.12 -2.77 5.75
CA SER A 164 -1.24 -2.76 6.29
C SER A 164 -1.41 -3.69 7.50
N TYR A 165 -0.51 -4.66 7.68
CA TYR A 165 -0.58 -5.63 8.79
C TYR A 165 -0.42 -4.98 10.17
N PRO A 166 0.53 -4.05 10.42
CA PRO A 166 0.62 -3.35 11.70
C PRO A 166 -0.66 -2.60 12.08
N VAL A 167 -1.33 -1.97 11.12
CA VAL A 167 -2.61 -1.28 11.35
C VAL A 167 -3.71 -2.30 11.67
N ALA A 168 -3.79 -3.41 10.92
CA ALA A 168 -4.73 -4.50 11.18
C ALA A 168 -4.52 -5.13 12.58
N LEU A 169 -3.26 -5.39 12.94
CA LEU A 169 -2.89 -5.92 14.24
C LEU A 169 -3.27 -4.95 15.36
N HIS A 170 -2.95 -3.66 15.22
CA HIS A 170 -3.30 -2.65 16.23
C HIS A 170 -4.81 -2.53 16.40
N LEU A 171 -5.57 -2.50 15.29
CA LEU A 171 -7.03 -2.49 15.33
C LEU A 171 -7.58 -3.73 16.06
N ARG A 172 -7.04 -4.91 15.77
CA ARG A 172 -7.41 -6.12 16.51
C ARG A 172 -7.18 -5.95 18.01
N GLN A 173 -6.05 -5.39 18.44
CA GLN A 173 -5.74 -5.19 19.86
C GLN A 173 -6.71 -4.26 20.57
N GLN A 174 -7.26 -3.27 19.86
CA GLN A 174 -8.30 -2.42 20.42
C GLN A 174 -9.67 -3.10 20.42
N LEU A 175 -10.04 -3.77 19.32
CA LEU A 175 -11.34 -4.42 19.19
C LEU A 175 -11.56 -5.57 20.19
N ILE A 176 -10.51 -6.29 20.60
CA ILE A 176 -10.66 -7.35 21.62
C ILE A 176 -11.09 -6.84 22.99
N GLN A 177 -10.95 -5.54 23.27
CA GLN A 177 -11.46 -4.94 24.50
C GLN A 177 -12.98 -4.75 24.42
N ALA A 178 -13.51 -4.47 23.23
CA ALA A 178 -14.94 -4.24 23.00
C ALA A 178 -15.74 -5.53 22.79
N ARG A 179 -15.14 -6.52 22.12
CA ARG A 179 -15.83 -7.76 21.73
C ARG A 179 -14.92 -8.99 21.76
N ASP A 180 -15.55 -10.15 21.81
CA ASP A 180 -14.92 -11.45 21.63
C ASP A 180 -14.76 -11.82 20.15
N ASP A 181 -14.05 -12.93 19.92
CA ASP A 181 -13.81 -13.55 18.62
C ASP A 181 -13.33 -12.57 17.54
N VAL A 182 -12.28 -11.81 17.91
CA VAL A 182 -11.53 -10.94 16.99
C VAL A 182 -10.14 -11.51 16.77
N ARG A 183 -9.83 -11.83 15.51
CA ARG A 183 -8.50 -12.30 15.09
C ARG A 183 -7.91 -11.43 13.99
N VAL A 184 -6.59 -11.41 13.93
CA VAL A 184 -5.83 -10.78 12.84
C VAL A 184 -5.50 -11.84 11.80
N ALA A 185 -5.50 -11.46 10.53
CA ALA A 185 -5.13 -12.32 9.41
C ALA A 185 -4.25 -11.59 8.37
N PRO A 186 -3.37 -12.30 7.64
CA PRO A 186 -2.99 -13.68 7.91
C PRO A 186 -2.12 -13.76 9.18
N GLN A 187 -2.17 -14.88 9.89
CA GLN A 187 -1.18 -15.17 10.93
C GLN A 187 0.23 -15.28 10.31
N PRO A 188 1.29 -14.95 11.06
CA PRO A 188 2.66 -15.06 10.54
C PRO A 188 2.96 -16.44 9.95
N GLY A 189 3.42 -16.45 8.70
CA GLY A 189 3.74 -17.67 7.95
C GLY A 189 2.54 -18.45 7.41
N GLN A 190 1.31 -17.97 7.59
CA GLN A 190 0.10 -18.67 7.14
C GLN A 190 -0.44 -18.11 5.82
N SER A 191 -1.20 -18.97 5.11
CA SER A 191 -1.92 -18.59 3.91
C SER A 191 -3.30 -18.05 4.25
N ILE A 192 -3.64 -16.87 3.71
CA ILE A 192 -4.92 -16.21 4.00
C ILE A 192 -6.16 -17.06 3.64
N GLY A 193 -6.05 -17.97 2.66
CA GLY A 193 -7.16 -18.81 2.23
C GLY A 193 -7.73 -19.70 3.35
N GLU A 194 -6.86 -20.30 4.15
CA GLU A 194 -7.22 -21.17 5.29
C GLU A 194 -7.97 -20.37 6.36
N GLU A 195 -7.66 -19.08 6.46
CA GLU A 195 -8.27 -18.18 7.43
C GLU A 195 -9.60 -17.58 6.96
N LEU A 196 -9.89 -17.57 5.67
CA LEU A 196 -11.13 -17.01 5.12
C LEU A 196 -12.18 -18.05 4.77
N VAL A 197 -11.80 -19.33 4.60
CA VAL A 197 -12.67 -20.38 4.07
C VAL A 197 -13.96 -20.57 4.88
N GLY A 198 -13.88 -20.42 6.20
CA GLY A 198 -15.00 -20.63 7.11
C GLY A 198 -15.93 -19.44 7.30
N LEU A 199 -15.66 -18.30 6.68
CA LEU A 199 -16.44 -17.06 6.86
C LEU A 199 -17.69 -17.03 5.96
N GLY A 200 -18.76 -16.41 6.47
CA GLY A 200 -20.01 -16.19 5.73
C GLY A 200 -20.70 -14.88 6.11
N ALA A 201 -21.99 -14.75 5.76
CA ALA A 201 -22.75 -13.51 5.86
C ALA A 201 -22.98 -12.96 7.29
N ARG A 202 -22.70 -13.77 8.32
CA ARG A 202 -22.81 -13.37 9.73
C ARG A 202 -21.48 -12.88 10.33
N ASP A 203 -20.39 -13.01 9.57
CA ASP A 203 -19.06 -12.56 9.96
C ASP A 203 -18.73 -11.22 9.31
N VAL A 204 -17.67 -10.55 9.76
CA VAL A 204 -17.16 -9.35 9.13
C VAL A 204 -15.66 -9.46 8.92
N VAL A 205 -15.19 -9.05 7.75
CA VAL A 205 -13.77 -8.79 7.51
C VAL A 205 -13.51 -7.29 7.50
N VAL A 206 -12.66 -6.83 8.41
CA VAL A 206 -12.08 -5.49 8.31
C VAL A 206 -10.78 -5.60 7.52
N LEU A 207 -10.81 -5.26 6.23
CA LEU A 207 -9.68 -5.39 5.33
C LEU A 207 -8.91 -4.07 5.24
N VAL A 208 -7.64 -4.08 5.59
CA VAL A 208 -6.74 -2.94 5.50
C VAL A 208 -5.89 -3.06 4.22
N GLY A 209 -6.06 -2.10 3.33
CA GLY A 209 -5.58 -2.17 1.94
C GLY A 209 -4.87 -0.91 1.46
N PHE A 210 -3.78 -0.52 2.12
CA PHE A 210 -2.95 0.60 1.68
C PHE A 210 -2.05 0.23 0.50
N ARG A 211 -1.60 1.24 -0.25
CA ARG A 211 -0.73 1.15 -1.44
C ARG A 211 0.41 0.15 -1.26
N ARG A 212 0.88 -0.41 -2.38
CA ARG A 212 1.82 -1.56 -2.44
C ARG A 212 1.18 -2.91 -2.04
N ARG A 213 -0.11 -3.07 -2.32
CA ARG A 213 -0.91 -4.28 -2.09
C ARG A 213 -0.29 -5.51 -2.78
N PRO A 214 -0.29 -6.69 -2.16
CA PRO A 214 0.11 -7.94 -2.83
C PRO A 214 -0.75 -8.23 -4.06
N ALA A 215 -0.21 -8.96 -5.04
CA ALA A 215 -0.93 -9.34 -6.26
C ALA A 215 -2.27 -10.05 -5.96
N GLY A 216 -2.34 -10.85 -4.89
CA GLY A 216 -3.55 -11.55 -4.46
C GLY A 216 -4.62 -10.68 -3.79
N PHE A 217 -4.38 -9.39 -3.54
CA PHE A 217 -5.29 -8.53 -2.78
C PHE A 217 -6.69 -8.43 -3.43
N ALA A 218 -6.75 -8.25 -4.74
CA ALA A 218 -8.03 -8.22 -5.47
C ALA A 218 -8.76 -9.58 -5.38
N GLY A 219 -8.01 -10.68 -5.43
CA GLY A 219 -8.56 -12.03 -5.26
C GLY A 219 -9.19 -12.24 -3.88
N VAL A 220 -8.63 -11.64 -2.82
CA VAL A 220 -9.23 -11.67 -1.46
C VAL A 220 -10.59 -10.96 -1.46
N LEU A 221 -10.67 -9.76 -2.03
CA LEU A 221 -11.93 -9.01 -2.14
C LEU A 221 -13.00 -9.79 -2.92
N SER A 222 -12.65 -10.32 -4.10
CA SER A 222 -13.56 -11.13 -4.92
C SER A 222 -14.03 -12.39 -4.19
N SER A 223 -13.13 -13.03 -3.44
CA SER A 223 -13.40 -14.23 -2.65
C SER A 223 -14.39 -13.96 -1.52
N LEU A 224 -14.26 -12.82 -0.82
CA LEU A 224 -15.19 -12.40 0.25
C LEU A 224 -16.56 -12.03 -0.31
N ALA A 225 -16.59 -11.28 -1.41
CA ALA A 225 -17.83 -10.92 -2.10
C ALA A 225 -18.60 -12.16 -2.57
N ALA A 226 -17.92 -13.14 -3.17
CA ALA A 226 -18.53 -14.40 -3.62
C ALA A 226 -19.12 -15.24 -2.48
N ARG A 227 -18.61 -15.08 -1.26
CA ARG A 227 -19.12 -15.75 -0.04
C ARG A 227 -20.19 -14.95 0.68
N GLY A 228 -20.51 -13.76 0.18
CA GLY A 228 -21.44 -12.84 0.84
C GLY A 228 -20.96 -12.37 2.21
N VAL A 229 -19.64 -12.34 2.45
CA VAL A 229 -19.06 -11.86 3.70
C VAL A 229 -19.03 -10.33 3.68
N PRO A 230 -19.68 -9.64 4.63
CA PRO A 230 -19.55 -8.19 4.78
C PRO A 230 -18.09 -7.74 4.93
N VAL A 231 -17.71 -6.69 4.21
CA VAL A 231 -16.35 -6.13 4.23
C VAL A 231 -16.38 -4.65 4.64
N VAL A 232 -15.62 -4.32 5.69
CA VAL A 232 -15.22 -2.95 6.01
C VAL A 232 -13.82 -2.74 5.47
N LEU A 233 -13.69 -1.97 4.39
CA LEU A 233 -12.39 -1.69 3.76
C LEU A 233 -11.81 -0.38 4.29
N ILE A 234 -10.62 -0.45 4.87
CA ILE A 234 -9.79 0.73 5.17
C ILE A 234 -8.74 0.84 4.06
N ALA A 235 -8.78 1.91 3.27
CA ALA A 235 -7.90 2.02 2.11
C ALA A 235 -7.50 3.46 1.79
N ASP A 236 -6.35 3.60 1.14
CA ASP A 236 -5.93 4.88 0.57
C ASP A 236 -6.63 5.18 -0.77
N PRO A 237 -6.61 6.44 -1.23
CA PRO A 237 -7.26 6.86 -2.48
C PRO A 237 -6.74 6.19 -3.76
N SER A 238 -5.59 5.49 -3.74
CA SER A 238 -5.09 4.77 -4.91
C SER A 238 -5.88 3.49 -5.23
N LEU A 239 -6.64 2.94 -4.27
CA LEU A 239 -7.50 1.78 -4.50
C LEU A 239 -8.89 2.24 -4.96
N ARG A 240 -9.14 2.19 -6.28
CA ARG A 240 -10.37 2.68 -6.93
C ARG A 240 -11.22 1.53 -7.48
N GLY A 241 -12.52 1.77 -7.66
CA GLY A 241 -13.43 0.84 -8.34
C GLY A 241 -13.66 -0.47 -7.59
N VAL A 242 -13.52 -0.45 -6.26
CA VAL A 242 -13.78 -1.60 -5.40
C VAL A 242 -15.05 -1.33 -4.61
N GLU A 243 -16.08 -2.13 -4.88
CA GLU A 243 -17.32 -2.13 -4.12
C GLU A 243 -17.21 -3.09 -2.94
N VAL A 244 -17.56 -2.61 -1.75
CA VAL A 244 -17.57 -3.34 -0.48
C VAL A 244 -18.75 -2.87 0.36
N THR A 245 -19.03 -3.54 1.48
CA THR A 245 -20.13 -3.16 2.37
C THR A 245 -19.96 -1.76 2.95
N VAL A 246 -18.77 -1.43 3.47
CA VAL A 246 -18.42 -0.08 3.93
C VAL A 246 -16.97 0.21 3.57
N ARG A 247 -16.70 1.41 3.05
CA ARG A 247 -15.35 1.89 2.75
C ARG A 247 -15.00 3.12 3.59
N LEU A 248 -13.87 3.03 4.29
CA LEU A 248 -13.26 4.11 5.07
C LEU A 248 -12.00 4.57 4.36
N ASP A 249 -12.04 5.76 3.78
CA ASP A 249 -10.91 6.34 3.05
C ASP A 249 -9.89 6.95 4.02
N CYS A 250 -8.62 6.59 3.85
CA CYS A 250 -7.54 7.09 4.67
C CYS A 250 -6.32 7.41 3.78
N PRO A 251 -6.12 8.70 3.41
CA PRO A 251 -4.91 9.16 2.73
C PRO A 251 -3.66 8.84 3.54
N VAL A 252 -2.57 8.52 2.85
CA VAL A 252 -1.27 8.14 3.44
C VAL A 252 -0.10 8.87 2.78
N GLU A 253 -0.41 9.81 1.88
CA GLU A 253 0.55 10.55 1.09
C GLU A 253 1.36 11.54 1.93
N THR A 254 2.67 11.56 1.72
CA THR A 254 3.58 12.46 2.41
C THR A 254 4.77 12.77 1.49
N PRO A 255 5.46 13.90 1.67
CA PRO A 255 6.68 14.20 0.92
C PRO A 255 7.85 13.24 1.24
N ALA A 256 7.72 12.43 2.30
CA ALA A 256 8.73 11.46 2.70
C ALA A 256 8.72 10.17 1.84
N PRO A 257 9.84 9.40 1.81
CA PRO A 257 9.92 8.12 1.08
C PRO A 257 8.96 7.03 1.59
N PHE A 258 8.50 7.17 2.84
CA PHE A 258 7.61 6.23 3.53
C PHE A 258 6.26 6.88 3.76
N ASP A 259 5.20 6.07 3.72
CA ASP A 259 3.83 6.52 3.85
C ASP A 259 3.49 6.88 5.29
N SER A 260 2.60 7.86 5.45
CA SER A 260 2.08 8.20 6.77
C SER A 260 0.93 7.27 7.16
N TYR A 261 1.01 6.74 8.38
CA TYR A 261 -0.04 5.93 9.00
C TYR A 261 -0.66 6.62 10.22
N ALA A 262 -0.40 7.92 10.45
CA ALA A 262 -0.99 8.65 11.57
C ALA A 262 -2.53 8.69 11.46
N GLY A 263 -3.04 9.01 10.27
CA GLY A 263 -4.47 8.95 9.97
C GLY A 263 -5.05 7.55 10.13
N ALA A 264 -4.31 6.52 9.71
CA ALA A 264 -4.75 5.13 9.85
C ALA A 264 -4.89 4.71 11.32
N MET A 265 -3.91 5.05 12.17
CA MET A 265 -3.97 4.75 13.60
C MET A 265 -5.03 5.57 14.33
N SER A 266 -5.26 6.83 13.91
CA SER A 266 -6.38 7.64 14.40
C SER A 266 -7.73 7.00 14.04
N LEU A 267 -7.90 6.55 12.79
CA LEU A 267 -9.09 5.85 12.34
C LEU A 267 -9.31 4.53 13.11
N VAL A 268 -8.24 3.81 13.45
CA VAL A 268 -8.32 2.61 14.28
C VAL A 268 -8.92 2.93 15.66
N ALA A 269 -8.44 3.99 16.33
CA ALA A 269 -8.98 4.43 17.61
C ALA A 269 -10.46 4.85 17.50
N LEU A 270 -10.82 5.59 16.44
CA LEU A 270 -12.20 6.01 16.19
C LEU A 270 -13.13 4.82 15.96
N LEU A 271 -12.74 3.86 15.11
CA LEU A 271 -13.54 2.69 14.81
C LEU A 271 -13.69 1.79 16.05
N ALA A 272 -12.62 1.53 16.78
CA ALA A 272 -12.67 0.72 17.99
C ALA A 272 -13.52 1.38 19.08
N GLY A 273 -13.39 2.70 19.27
CA GLY A 273 -14.24 3.46 20.19
C GLY A 273 -15.71 3.44 19.80
N ALA A 274 -16.02 3.59 18.51
CA ALA A 274 -17.38 3.49 18.00
C ALA A 274 -17.96 2.08 18.21
N VAL A 275 -17.19 1.01 17.94
CA VAL A 275 -17.59 -0.38 18.21
C VAL A 275 -17.85 -0.61 19.71
N LEU A 276 -17.00 -0.05 20.58
CA LEU A 276 -17.21 -0.13 22.03
C LEU A 276 -18.52 0.52 22.46
N THR A 277 -18.87 1.68 21.89
CA THR A 277 -20.17 2.32 22.15
C THR A 277 -21.34 1.48 21.61
N GLU A 278 -21.26 1.01 20.36
CA GLU A 278 -22.31 0.22 19.72
C GLU A 278 -22.57 -1.12 20.43
N THR A 279 -21.52 -1.78 20.92
CA THR A 279 -21.67 -3.03 21.66
C THR A 279 -22.42 -2.85 22.99
N VAL A 280 -22.24 -1.71 23.65
CA VAL A 280 -22.97 -1.35 24.88
C VAL A 280 -24.44 -1.05 24.57
N THR A 281 -24.73 -0.32 23.49
CA THR A 281 -26.11 0.06 23.12
C THR A 281 -26.92 -1.12 22.56
N ALA A 282 -26.29 -2.05 21.84
CA ALA A 282 -26.94 -3.22 21.26
C ALA A 282 -27.41 -4.27 22.31
N GLY A 283 -27.23 -4.01 23.61
CA GLY A 283 -27.80 -4.83 24.68
C GLY A 283 -27.24 -6.26 24.73
N ARG A 284 -26.08 -6.52 24.12
CA ARG A 284 -25.41 -7.81 24.27
C ARG A 284 -24.96 -7.93 25.74
N PRO A 285 -25.43 -8.93 26.51
CA PRO A 285 -25.27 -9.01 27.98
C PRO A 285 -23.81 -9.07 28.50
N ARG A 286 -22.80 -9.12 27.62
CA ARG A 286 -21.37 -9.14 27.94
C ARG A 286 -20.55 -8.05 27.24
N ALA A 287 -21.18 -7.16 26.45
CA ALA A 287 -20.45 -6.42 25.43
C ALA A 287 -20.08 -4.99 25.87
N GLY A 288 -18.82 -4.66 25.67
CA GLY A 288 -18.19 -3.39 26.02
C GLY A 288 -17.80 -3.23 27.49
N ARG A 289 -18.68 -2.68 28.34
CA ARG A 289 -18.31 -2.33 29.73
C ARG A 289 -18.08 -3.55 30.63
N SER A 290 -18.87 -4.61 30.48
CA SER A 290 -18.66 -5.88 31.19
C SER A 290 -17.32 -6.49 30.80
N ARG A 291 -17.03 -6.54 29.50
CA ARG A 291 -15.79 -7.11 28.98
C ARG A 291 -14.54 -6.35 29.40
N VAL A 292 -14.53 -5.01 29.32
CA VAL A 292 -13.39 -4.21 29.79
C VAL A 292 -13.16 -4.41 31.29
N ALA A 293 -14.22 -4.51 32.08
CA ALA A 293 -14.14 -4.83 33.51
C ALA A 293 -13.57 -6.24 33.75
N GLU A 294 -14.10 -7.27 33.08
CA GLU A 294 -13.62 -8.66 33.14
C GLU A 294 -12.14 -8.77 32.74
N ILE A 295 -11.71 -8.05 31.71
CA ILE A 295 -10.29 -7.99 31.31
C ILE A 295 -9.45 -7.34 32.40
N THR A 296 -9.94 -6.26 33.02
CA THR A 296 -9.23 -5.56 34.09
C THR A 296 -9.10 -6.43 35.34
N GLU A 297 -10.15 -7.16 35.69
CA GLU A 297 -10.13 -8.15 36.77
C GLU A 297 -9.09 -9.24 36.48
N LEU A 298 -9.08 -9.77 35.25
CA LEU A 298 -8.06 -10.75 34.82
C LEU A 298 -6.64 -10.18 34.87
N TYR A 299 -6.41 -8.91 34.49
CA TYR A 299 -5.09 -8.29 34.65
C TYR A 299 -4.64 -8.26 36.11
N ALA A 300 -5.56 -7.98 37.03
CA ALA A 300 -5.26 -8.01 38.47
C ALA A 300 -4.99 -9.44 38.96
N GLU A 301 -5.79 -10.41 38.55
CA GLU A 301 -5.59 -11.83 38.88
C GLU A 301 -4.24 -12.36 38.37
N LEU A 302 -3.83 -11.95 37.17
CA LEU A 302 -2.60 -12.40 36.52
C LEU A 302 -1.38 -11.52 36.84
N SER A 303 -1.57 -10.38 37.52
CA SER A 303 -0.51 -9.39 37.78
C SER A 303 0.20 -8.91 36.51
N GLU A 304 -0.57 -8.67 35.44
CA GLU A 304 -0.02 -8.31 34.11
C GLU A 304 0.32 -6.82 33.97
N LEU A 305 -0.32 -5.94 34.74
CA LEU A 305 -0.18 -4.48 34.65
C LEU A 305 0.09 -3.87 36.03
N GLU A 306 0.83 -2.76 36.04
CA GLU A 306 1.14 -1.93 37.22
C GLU A 306 0.02 -0.95 37.57
#